data_AF-A0A4Q7MB85-F1
#
_entry.id   AF-A0A4Q7MB85-F1
#
_cell.length_a   1.000
_cell.length_b   1.000
_cell.length_c   1.000
_cell.angle_alpha   90.00
_cell.angle_beta   90.00
_cell.angle_gamma   90.00
#
_symmetry.space_group_name_H-M   'P 1'
#
loop_
_entity.id
_entity.type
_entity.pdbx_description
1 polymer ?
#
loop_
_entity_poly.entity_id
_entity_poly.type
_entity_poly.pdbx_seq_one_letter_code
_entity_poly.pdbx_strand_id
1 'polypeptide(L)'
;MAVSRTRTATYARRRKRRMARVTHHLTDAQWVALQAEWTGCAYCGAKDRPLQRDCVLPISRGGRYTLDNVAPACGSCNASKCNDEVTGWLRRKRLDERAFLLRHREIGITLAARFADEAQGDAPDGVSDAPDDATDGAPDDATSVG
;
A
#
# COMPACT_ATOMS: atom_id res chain seq x y z
N MET A 1 -17.67 -6.67 -36.89
CA MET A 1 -16.73 -5.54 -36.82
C MET A 1 -15.47 -5.96 -36.09
N ALA A 2 -14.34 -6.04 -36.78
CA ALA A 2 -13.06 -6.43 -36.16
C ALA A 2 -12.54 -5.28 -35.30
N VAL A 3 -12.60 -5.43 -33.98
CA VAL A 3 -12.02 -4.45 -33.05
C VAL A 3 -10.51 -4.45 -33.27
N SER A 4 -9.98 -3.43 -33.95
CA SER A 4 -8.54 -3.26 -34.09
C SER A 4 -7.96 -3.01 -32.69
N ARG A 5 -7.43 -4.07 -32.07
CA ARG A 5 -6.80 -4.00 -30.76
C ARG A 5 -5.39 -3.49 -30.96
N THR A 6 -5.22 -2.17 -30.91
CA THR A 6 -3.89 -1.54 -30.90
C THR A 6 -3.03 -2.21 -29.81
N ARG A 7 -1.73 -2.40 -30.10
CA ARG A 7 -0.78 -3.04 -29.16
C ARG A 7 -0.83 -2.35 -27.79
N THR A 8 -1.01 -1.03 -27.78
CA THR A 8 -1.18 -0.19 -26.58
C THR A 8 -2.40 -0.56 -25.76
N ALA A 9 -3.59 -0.72 -26.39
CA ALA A 9 -4.81 -1.10 -25.69
C ALA A 9 -4.71 -2.52 -25.10
N THR A 10 -4.02 -3.43 -25.80
CA THR A 10 -3.75 -4.78 -25.30
C THR A 10 -2.78 -4.76 -24.11
N TYR A 11 -1.72 -3.94 -24.18
CA TYR A 11 -0.75 -3.78 -23.10
C TYR A 11 -1.38 -3.16 -21.84
N ALA A 12 -2.20 -2.11 -22.01
CA ALA A 12 -2.95 -1.47 -20.93
C ALA A 12 -3.93 -2.45 -20.25
N ARG A 13 -4.67 -3.26 -21.01
CA ARG A 13 -5.57 -4.30 -20.46
C ARG A 13 -4.80 -5.39 -19.72
N ARG A 14 -3.68 -5.86 -20.26
CA ARG A 14 -2.81 -6.85 -19.59
C ARG A 14 -2.19 -6.29 -18.31
N ARG A 15 -1.81 -5.01 -18.29
CA ARG A 15 -1.36 -4.32 -17.08
C ARG A 15 -2.48 -4.23 -16.05
N LYS A 16 -3.67 -3.73 -16.43
CA LYS A 16 -4.84 -3.63 -15.54
C LYS A 16 -5.20 -4.98 -14.91
N ARG A 17 -5.25 -6.07 -15.70
CA ARG A 17 -5.51 -7.43 -15.21
C ARG A 17 -4.43 -7.96 -14.28
N ARG A 18 -3.15 -7.63 -14.53
CA ARG A 18 -2.05 -7.97 -13.62
C ARG A 18 -2.17 -7.21 -12.31
N MET A 19 -2.45 -5.90 -12.36
CA MET A 19 -2.64 -5.09 -11.14
C MET A 19 -3.84 -5.57 -10.32
N ALA A 20 -4.95 -5.93 -10.98
CA ALA A 20 -6.17 -6.41 -10.32
C ALA A 20 -6.04 -7.80 -9.66
N ARG A 21 -4.96 -8.55 -9.94
CA ARG A 21 -4.67 -9.85 -9.31
C ARG A 21 -3.69 -9.74 -8.13
N VAL A 22 -3.14 -8.56 -7.88
CA VAL A 22 -2.21 -8.33 -6.78
C VAL A 22 -3.01 -7.90 -5.58
N THR A 23 -2.96 -8.69 -4.51
CA THR A 23 -3.51 -8.29 -3.20
C THR A 23 -2.85 -6.98 -2.78
N HIS A 24 -3.66 -5.94 -2.66
CA HIS A 24 -3.26 -4.55 -2.42
C HIS A 24 -2.98 -4.34 -0.93
N HIS A 25 -1.75 -4.00 -0.56
CA HIS A 25 -1.39 -3.74 0.84
C HIS A 25 -0.57 -2.45 1.06
N LEU A 26 -0.22 -1.70 0.00
CA LEU A 26 0.42 -0.40 0.16
C LEU A 26 -0.64 0.70 0.25
N THR A 27 -0.79 1.29 1.43
CA THR A 27 -1.70 2.42 1.68
C THR A 27 -1.08 3.75 1.25
N ASP A 28 -1.90 4.81 1.12
CA ASP A 28 -1.38 6.14 0.79
C ASP A 28 -0.52 6.72 1.92
N ALA A 29 -0.86 6.46 3.19
CA ALA A 29 -0.05 6.85 4.35
C ALA A 29 1.35 6.18 4.31
N GLN A 30 1.39 4.88 4.02
CA GLN A 30 2.64 4.15 3.81
C GLN A 30 3.47 4.70 2.65
N TRP A 31 2.80 5.11 1.57
CA TRP A 31 3.48 5.74 0.44
C TRP A 31 4.08 7.10 0.79
N VAL A 32 3.36 7.93 1.55
CA VAL A 32 3.90 9.21 2.04
C VAL A 32 5.11 8.97 2.95
N ALA A 33 5.03 7.99 3.85
CA ALA A 33 6.13 7.64 4.72
C ALA A 33 7.37 7.14 3.94
N LEU A 34 7.19 6.29 2.92
CA LEU A 34 8.27 5.88 2.03
C LEU A 34 8.96 7.08 1.35
N GLN A 35 8.19 8.05 0.84
CA GLN A 35 8.77 9.23 0.21
C GLN A 35 9.57 10.08 1.20
N ALA A 36 9.12 10.19 2.45
CA ALA A 36 9.83 10.91 3.50
C ALA A 36 11.17 10.23 3.84
N GLU A 37 11.16 8.91 4.07
CA GLU A 37 12.35 8.13 4.43
C GLU A 37 13.42 8.10 3.31
N TRP A 38 12.99 8.02 2.05
CA TRP A 38 13.94 8.04 0.93
C TRP A 38 14.41 9.46 0.58
N THR A 39 13.60 10.47 0.87
CA THR A 39 13.88 11.89 0.57
C THR A 39 14.27 12.12 -0.90
N GLY A 40 13.68 11.38 -1.84
CA GLY A 40 14.01 11.45 -3.27
C GLY A 40 13.84 10.12 -4.00
N CYS A 41 14.28 10.07 -5.25
CA CYS A 41 14.35 8.83 -6.01
C CYS A 41 15.33 7.86 -5.34
N ALA A 42 14.85 6.66 -5.01
CA ALA A 42 15.63 5.60 -4.38
C ALA A 42 16.85 5.13 -5.19
N TYR A 43 16.91 5.49 -6.47
CA TYR A 43 17.97 5.09 -7.38
C TYR A 43 18.96 6.22 -7.68
N CYS A 44 18.49 7.33 -8.26
CA CYS A 44 19.35 8.44 -8.67
C CYS A 44 19.43 9.58 -7.65
N GLY A 45 18.68 9.52 -6.54
CA GLY A 45 18.65 10.55 -5.51
C GLY A 45 17.92 11.86 -5.90
N ALA A 46 17.42 11.96 -7.14
CA ALA A 46 16.76 13.18 -7.62
C ALA A 46 15.49 13.50 -6.81
N LYS A 47 15.34 14.77 -6.42
CA LYS A 47 14.23 15.31 -5.61
C LYS A 47 13.36 16.32 -6.38
N ASP A 48 13.82 16.73 -7.55
CA ASP A 48 13.26 17.76 -8.42
C ASP A 48 12.12 17.27 -9.33
N ARG A 49 11.63 16.04 -9.12
CA ARG A 49 10.71 15.39 -10.05
C ARG A 49 9.71 14.46 -9.35
N PRO A 50 8.52 14.24 -9.94
CA PRO A 50 7.53 13.34 -9.37
C PRO A 50 8.06 11.92 -9.20
N LEU A 51 7.75 11.33 -8.05
CA LEU A 51 8.11 9.97 -7.70
C LEU A 51 6.94 9.02 -8.00
N GLN A 52 7.28 7.83 -8.48
CA GLN A 52 6.38 6.74 -8.82
C GLN A 52 6.68 5.54 -7.91
N ARG A 53 5.67 4.71 -7.67
CA ARG A 53 5.80 3.47 -6.93
C ARG A 53 6.41 2.40 -7.84
N ASP A 54 7.66 2.06 -7.62
CA ASP A 54 8.37 1.00 -8.35
C ASP A 54 8.53 -0.24 -7.46
N CYS A 55 8.28 -1.43 -8.02
CA CYS A 55 8.42 -2.69 -7.30
C CYS A 55 9.85 -3.23 -7.45
N VAL A 56 10.57 -3.38 -6.35
CA VAL A 56 11.94 -3.90 -6.28
C VAL A 56 12.04 -5.29 -6.92
N LEU A 57 11.18 -6.22 -6.51
CA LEU A 57 10.86 -7.43 -7.26
C LEU A 57 9.67 -7.13 -8.19
N PRO A 58 9.81 -7.24 -9.52
CA PRO A 58 8.71 -7.02 -10.45
C PRO A 58 7.54 -7.97 -10.23
N ILE A 59 6.31 -7.49 -10.42
CA ILE A 59 5.08 -8.29 -10.29
C ILE A 59 5.10 -9.51 -11.23
N SER A 60 5.71 -9.40 -12.41
CA SER A 60 5.87 -10.52 -13.34
C SER A 60 6.76 -11.65 -12.82
N ARG A 61 7.53 -11.42 -11.75
CA ARG A 61 8.39 -12.40 -11.07
C ARG A 61 7.92 -12.71 -9.65
N GLY A 62 6.64 -12.47 -9.35
CA GLY A 62 6.05 -12.79 -8.04
C GLY A 62 6.12 -11.65 -7.01
N GLY A 63 6.62 -10.47 -7.38
CA GLY A 63 6.58 -9.30 -6.51
C GLY A 63 5.17 -8.85 -6.18
N ARG A 64 4.99 -8.30 -4.96
CA ARG A 64 3.71 -7.77 -4.47
C ARG A 64 3.79 -6.27 -4.31
N TYR A 65 2.62 -5.63 -4.23
CA TYR A 65 2.51 -4.19 -4.06
C TYR A 65 2.35 -3.86 -2.58
N THR A 66 3.45 -4.00 -1.87
CA THR A 66 3.56 -3.98 -0.40
C THR A 66 4.65 -2.99 0.02
N LEU A 67 4.59 -2.55 1.28
CA LEU A 67 5.55 -1.62 1.89
C LEU A 67 7.01 -2.09 1.76
N ASP A 68 7.25 -3.39 1.88
CA ASP A 68 8.57 -4.02 1.84
C ASP A 68 9.10 -4.27 0.42
N ASN A 69 8.32 -4.05 -0.64
CA ASN A 69 8.73 -4.29 -2.01
C ASN A 69 8.64 -3.03 -2.89
N VAL A 70 8.13 -1.91 -2.37
CA VAL A 70 7.95 -0.67 -3.15
C VAL A 70 8.99 0.37 -2.76
N ALA A 71 9.67 0.92 -3.76
CA ALA A 71 10.59 2.04 -3.61
C ALA A 71 10.12 3.24 -4.47
N PRO A 72 10.31 4.49 -3.99
CA PRO A 72 10.01 5.66 -4.78
C PRO A 72 11.04 5.86 -5.89
N ALA A 73 10.58 5.93 -7.14
CA ALA A 73 11.45 6.07 -8.30
C ALA A 73 10.96 7.19 -9.23
N CYS A 74 11.87 7.98 -9.77
CA CYS A 74 11.49 8.93 -10.81
C CYS A 74 11.11 8.22 -12.12
N GLY A 75 10.38 8.93 -12.99
CA GLY A 75 9.91 8.37 -14.26
C GLY A 75 11.01 7.79 -15.14
N SER A 76 12.20 8.41 -15.19
CA SER A 76 13.33 7.91 -15.99
C SER A 76 13.93 6.63 -15.44
N CYS A 77 14.13 6.54 -14.12
CA CYS A 77 14.64 5.32 -13.48
C CYS A 77 13.62 4.19 -13.56
N ASN A 78 12.35 4.47 -13.27
CA ASN A 78 11.29 3.47 -13.34
C ASN A 78 11.12 2.92 -14.78
N ALA A 79 11.14 3.80 -15.79
CA ALA A 79 11.11 3.38 -17.19
C ALA A 79 12.36 2.58 -17.59
N SER A 80 13.54 2.97 -17.10
CA SER A 80 14.79 2.25 -17.38
C SER A 80 14.83 0.86 -16.74
N LYS A 81 14.29 0.69 -15.54
CA LYS A 81 14.20 -0.62 -14.87
C LYS A 81 13.11 -1.48 -15.49
N CYS A 82 11.96 -0.90 -15.81
CA CYS A 82 10.83 -1.61 -16.41
C CYS A 82 10.48 -2.88 -15.61
N ASN A 83 10.57 -4.05 -16.23
CA ASN A 83 10.31 -5.34 -15.58
C ASN A 83 11.59 -6.07 -15.19
N ASP A 84 12.75 -5.41 -15.16
CA ASP A 84 14.00 -6.02 -14.68
C ASP A 84 13.99 -6.15 -13.16
N GLU A 85 14.66 -7.19 -12.67
CA GLU A 85 14.97 -7.30 -11.24
C GLU A 85 15.93 -6.17 -10.84
N VAL A 86 15.71 -5.58 -9.66
CA VAL A 86 16.45 -4.40 -9.21
C VAL A 86 17.97 -4.64 -9.22
N THR A 87 18.44 -5.80 -8.77
CA THR A 87 19.86 -6.09 -8.54
C THR A 87 20.62 -6.12 -9.86
N GLY A 88 20.09 -6.87 -10.83
CA GLY A 88 20.63 -6.94 -12.18
C GLY A 88 20.57 -5.59 -12.91
N TRP A 89 19.52 -4.80 -12.69
CA TRP A 89 19.41 -3.45 -13.26
C TRP A 89 20.41 -2.46 -12.64
N LEU A 90 20.57 -2.45 -11.31
CA LEU A 90 21.52 -1.59 -10.59
C LEU A 90 22.95 -1.85 -11.06
N ARG A 91 23.36 -3.13 -11.16
CA ARG A 91 24.67 -3.50 -11.69
C ARG A 91 24.89 -2.98 -13.12
N ARG A 92 23.89 -3.10 -13.98
CA ARG A 92 23.95 -2.61 -15.37
C ARG A 92 24.04 -1.08 -15.44
N LYS A 93 23.39 -0.38 -14.51
CA LYS A 93 23.45 1.08 -14.36
C LYS A 93 24.69 1.57 -13.60
N ARG A 94 25.53 0.67 -13.09
CA ARG A 94 26.68 0.96 -12.22
C ARG A 94 26.30 1.77 -10.98
N LEU A 95 25.12 1.48 -10.44
CA LEU A 95 24.67 2.03 -9.16
C LEU A 95 25.08 1.11 -8.01
N ASP A 96 25.17 1.66 -6.81
CA ASP A 96 25.56 0.89 -5.62
C ASP A 96 24.42 -0.04 -5.16
N GLU A 97 24.50 -1.31 -5.56
CA GLU A 97 23.56 -2.34 -5.18
C GLU A 97 23.51 -2.57 -3.67
N ARG A 98 24.67 -2.61 -3.02
CA ARG A 98 24.75 -2.92 -1.59
C ARG A 98 24.11 -1.82 -0.77
N ALA A 99 24.44 -0.56 -1.07
CA ALA A 99 23.86 0.59 -0.38
C ALA A 99 22.34 0.64 -0.57
N PHE A 100 21.85 0.37 -1.78
CA PHE A 100 20.41 0.29 -2.04
C PHE A 100 19.72 -0.78 -1.19
N LEU A 101 20.25 -2.02 -1.18
CA LEU A 101 19.62 -3.15 -0.49
C LEU A 101 19.60 -2.94 1.04
N LEU A 102 20.69 -2.40 1.61
CA LEU A 102 20.76 -2.09 3.03
C LEU A 102 19.74 -1.02 3.41
N ARG A 103 19.73 0.11 2.67
CA ARG A 103 18.79 1.21 2.95
C ARG A 103 17.33 0.78 2.76
N HIS A 104 17.05 0.00 1.73
CA HIS A 104 15.70 -0.54 1.51
C HIS A 104 15.25 -1.43 2.67
N ARG A 105 16.15 -2.27 3.20
CA ARG A 105 15.85 -3.11 4.36
C ARG A 105 15.64 -2.30 5.63
N GLU A 106 16.49 -1.31 5.89
CA GLU A 106 16.40 -0.42 7.05
C GLU A 106 15.06 0.33 7.06
N ILE A 107 14.72 0.99 5.95
CA ILE A 107 13.44 1.73 5.82
C ILE A 107 12.26 0.77 5.96
N GLY A 108 12.33 -0.43 5.38
CA GLY A 108 11.29 -1.43 5.51
C GLY A 108 11.03 -1.84 6.96
N ILE A 109 12.08 -2.03 7.77
CA ILE A 109 11.96 -2.34 9.20
C ILE A 109 11.35 -1.16 9.95
N THR A 110 11.87 0.05 9.75
CA THR A 110 11.39 1.27 10.41
C THR A 110 9.91 1.50 10.16
N LEU A 111 9.48 1.43 8.90
CA LEU A 111 8.09 1.67 8.54
C LEU A 111 7.17 0.52 8.96
N ALA A 112 7.64 -0.73 8.90
CA ALA A 112 6.86 -1.85 9.41
C ALA A 112 6.57 -1.72 10.91
N ALA A 113 7.56 -1.30 11.71
CA ALA A 113 7.36 -1.04 13.14
C ALA A 113 6.34 0.09 13.37
N ARG A 114 6.55 1.24 12.71
CA ARG A 114 5.64 2.39 12.81
C ARG A 114 4.18 2.03 12.53
N PHE A 115 3.92 1.33 11.42
CA PHE A 115 2.56 0.99 11.02
C PHE A 115 1.99 -0.23 11.78
N ALA A 116 2.82 -1.01 12.46
CA ALA A 116 2.34 -2.01 13.41
C ALA A 116 1.78 -1.33 14.66
N ASP A 117 2.53 -0.40 15.26
CA ASP A 117 2.12 0.34 16.46
C ASP A 117 0.81 1.12 16.25
N GLU A 118 0.65 1.76 15.09
CA GLU A 118 -0.59 2.47 14.71
C GLU A 118 -1.82 1.54 14.64
N ALA A 119 -1.63 0.26 14.26
CA ALA A 119 -2.71 -0.72 14.21
C ALA A 119 -3.10 -1.29 15.60
N GLN A 120 -2.23 -1.16 16.61
CA GLN A 120 -2.55 -1.54 17.99
C GLN A 120 -3.20 -0.40 18.79
N GLY A 121 -3.10 0.85 18.32
CA GLY A 121 -3.65 2.04 19.00
C GLY A 121 -5.12 2.36 18.71
N ASP A 122 -5.77 1.65 17.77
CA ASP A 122 -7.18 1.83 17.38
C ASP A 122 -8.06 0.72 17.97
N ALA A 123 -8.02 0.55 19.30
CA ALA A 123 -9.09 -0.17 19.99
C ALA A 123 -10.27 0.81 20.14
N PRO A 124 -11.47 0.50 19.63
CA PRO A 124 -12.61 1.39 19.80
C PRO A 124 -12.92 1.51 21.30
N ASP A 125 -12.91 2.74 21.82
CA ASP A 125 -13.50 3.06 23.12
C ASP A 125 -14.90 2.47 23.17
N GLY A 126 -15.13 1.60 24.16
CA GLY A 126 -16.40 0.93 24.36
C GLY A 126 -17.50 1.95 24.61
N VAL A 127 -18.37 2.14 23.62
CA VAL A 127 -19.74 2.59 23.89
C VAL A 127 -20.54 1.35 24.27
N SER A 128 -20.66 1.13 25.57
CA SER A 128 -21.63 0.22 26.15
C SER A 128 -23.01 0.87 26.02
N ASP A 129 -23.76 0.52 24.97
CA ASP A 129 -25.21 0.66 25.03
C ASP A 129 -25.73 -0.41 26.01
N ALA A 130 -25.88 -0.01 27.27
CA ALA A 130 -26.61 -0.78 28.26
C ALA A 130 -28.09 -0.88 27.82
N PRO A 131 -28.77 -2.03 28.02
CA PRO A 131 -30.22 -2.05 27.89
C PRO A 131 -30.83 -1.26 29.05
N ASP A 132 -31.55 -0.18 28.73
CA ASP A 132 -32.41 0.53 29.68
C ASP A 132 -33.56 -0.39 30.08
N ASP A 133 -33.39 -1.07 31.22
CA ASP A 133 -34.44 -1.76 31.94
C ASP A 133 -35.22 -0.70 32.76
N ALA A 134 -36.23 -0.10 32.13
CA ALA A 134 -37.20 0.75 32.80
C ALA A 134 -38.42 -0.10 33.18
N THR A 135 -38.37 -0.68 34.37
CA THR A 135 -39.56 -1.09 35.12
C THR A 135 -40.44 0.13 35.38
N ASP A 136 -41.69 0.10 34.90
CA ASP A 136 -42.74 0.97 35.44
C ASP A 136 -43.90 0.09 35.93
N GLY A 137 -44.16 0.21 37.23
CA GLY A 137 -45.15 -0.54 37.97
C GLY A 137 -46.58 -0.06 37.71
N ALA A 138 -47.51 -0.96 38.00
CA ALA A 138 -48.97 -0.82 37.91
C ALA A 138 -49.55 0.37 38.70
N PRO A 139 -50.86 0.64 38.54
CA PRO A 139 -51.75 0.08 39.54
C PRO A 139 -53.09 -0.47 39.01
N ASP A 140 -53.67 -1.30 39.88
CA ASP A 140 -55.01 -1.86 39.85
C ASP A 140 -56.11 -0.83 39.60
N ASP A 141 -57.16 -1.22 38.88
CA ASP A 141 -58.50 -0.80 39.28
C ASP A 141 -59.55 -1.86 38.98
N ALA A 142 -60.13 -2.37 40.06
CA ALA A 142 -61.29 -3.24 40.07
C ALA A 142 -62.54 -2.37 39.95
N THR A 143 -63.41 -2.64 38.99
CA THR A 143 -64.82 -2.25 39.11
C THR A 143 -65.74 -3.33 38.57
N SER A 144 -66.50 -3.89 39.51
CA SER A 144 -67.62 -4.81 39.39
C SER A 144 -68.85 -4.13 38.80
N VAL A 145 -69.49 -4.74 37.79
CA VAL A 145 -70.97 -4.76 37.55
C VAL A 145 -71.20 -5.88 36.51
N GLY A 146 -72.17 -6.79 36.56
CA GLY A 146 -73.28 -7.18 37.43
C GLY A 146 -73.96 -8.38 36.76
#